data_AF-A0A9P5SQU5-F1
#
_entry.id   AF-A0A9P5SQU5-F1
#
_cell.length_a   1.000
_cell.length_b   1.000
_cell.length_c   1.000
_cell.angle_alpha   90.00
_cell.angle_beta   90.00
_cell.angle_gamma   90.00
#
_symmetry.space_group_name_H-M   'P 1'
#
loop_
_entity.id
_entity.type
_entity.pdbx_description
1 polymer ?
#
loop_
_entity_poly.entity_id
_entity_poly.type
_entity_poly.pdbx_seq_one_letter_code
_entity_poly.pdbx_strand_id
1 'polypeptide(L)'
;MALLAVDLKEGTKSVHAEAERSKFVRYFFKGEISAATYGRFLVSLYHVYSALERALDAHKDNASLQLLYFPTELARKAALEDDLEFFNGPDWRDMLHPVSPAQQAYMDAIERCATTKPELLIAHSYVRYLGDLSGGQILAKKLQKYNDLPEGKGVAFYHFDLIEDKDGFKDQFRKRLNQIEVDEETHKQIVEESCQAFIRNIDIFQEFDHELVGLPLSKKEQEAAQMAEAHKVEEAAVSSGFLSSFAPANLVNSLAVAVGLKSSA
;
A
#
# COMPACT_ATOMS: atom_id res chain seq x y z
N MET A 1 -25.75 1.78 -15.66
CA MET A 1 -25.07 0.73 -14.90
C MET A 1 -23.77 1.33 -14.38
N ALA A 2 -23.48 1.16 -13.09
CA ALA A 2 -22.21 1.59 -12.50
C ALA A 2 -21.06 0.81 -13.16
N LEU A 3 -19.97 1.49 -13.50
CA LEU A 3 -18.83 0.90 -14.19
C LEU A 3 -17.70 0.74 -13.19
N LEU A 4 -17.34 -0.50 -12.86
CA LEU A 4 -16.35 -0.80 -11.82
C LEU A 4 -15.04 -0.02 -12.00
N ALA A 5 -14.55 0.13 -13.24
CA ALA A 5 -13.33 0.89 -13.49
C ALA A 5 -13.47 2.39 -13.18
N VAL A 6 -14.66 2.97 -13.36
CA VAL A 6 -14.95 4.37 -13.02
C VAL A 6 -15.01 4.53 -11.50
N ASP A 7 -15.72 3.64 -10.83
CA ASP A 7 -15.91 3.70 -9.38
C ASP A 7 -14.62 3.40 -8.61
N LEU A 8 -13.79 2.49 -9.11
CA LEU A 8 -12.42 2.28 -8.63
C LEU A 8 -11.58 3.55 -8.74
N LYS A 9 -11.60 4.23 -9.90
CA LYS A 9 -10.82 5.45 -10.12
C LYS A 9 -11.27 6.58 -9.21
N GLU A 10 -12.57 6.82 -9.08
CA GLU A 10 -13.07 7.91 -8.24
C GLU A 10 -12.95 7.57 -6.76
N GLY A 11 -13.28 6.34 -6.36
CA GLY A 11 -13.20 5.88 -4.97
C GLY A 11 -11.78 5.91 -4.41
N THR A 12 -10.78 5.55 -5.21
CA THR A 12 -9.37 5.53 -4.78
C THR A 12 -8.64 6.86 -4.93
N LYS A 13 -9.28 7.89 -5.49
CA LYS A 13 -8.63 9.17 -5.84
C LYS A 13 -7.95 9.86 -4.66
N SER A 14 -8.61 9.89 -3.50
CA SER A 14 -8.08 10.55 -2.30
C SER A 14 -6.84 9.81 -1.76
N VAL A 15 -6.92 8.48 -1.63
CA VAL A 15 -5.81 7.66 -1.11
C VAL A 15 -4.66 7.53 -2.11
N HIS A 16 -4.94 7.55 -3.41
CA HIS A 16 -3.90 7.67 -4.44
C HIS A 16 -3.11 8.98 -4.28
N ALA A 17 -3.80 10.11 -4.13
CA ALA A 17 -3.14 11.39 -3.90
C ALA A 17 -2.36 11.42 -2.58
N GLU A 18 -2.77 10.65 -1.57
CA GLU A 18 -2.02 10.48 -0.32
C GLU A 18 -0.76 9.65 -0.52
N ALA A 19 -0.85 8.53 -1.25
CA ALA A 19 0.30 7.69 -1.59
C ALA A 19 1.37 8.47 -2.37
N GLU A 20 0.98 9.27 -3.36
CA GLU A 20 1.89 10.15 -4.11
C GLU A 20 2.57 11.22 -3.24
N ARG A 21 1.91 11.64 -2.16
CA ARG A 21 2.43 12.65 -1.23
C ARG A 21 3.24 12.08 -0.10
N SER A 22 3.27 10.75 0.08
CA SER A 22 4.06 10.10 1.10
C SER A 22 5.54 10.53 1.00
N LYS A 23 6.17 10.67 2.16
CA LYS A 23 7.57 11.08 2.26
C LYS A 23 8.47 10.20 1.39
N PHE A 24 8.36 8.87 1.48
CA PHE A 24 9.12 7.93 0.65
C PHE A 24 9.02 8.24 -0.85
N VAL A 25 7.81 8.36 -1.40
CA VAL A 25 7.58 8.62 -2.83
C VAL A 25 8.17 9.97 -3.23
N ARG A 26 8.04 11.00 -2.39
CA ARG A 26 8.61 12.33 -2.65
C ARG A 26 10.15 12.31 -2.70
N TYR A 27 10.79 11.62 -1.76
CA TYR A 27 12.25 11.42 -1.78
C TYR A 27 12.69 10.65 -3.01
N PHE A 28 11.94 9.62 -3.38
CA PHE A 28 12.20 8.80 -4.55
C PHE A 28 12.21 9.66 -5.82
N PHE A 29 11.19 10.49 -6.04
CA PHE A 29 11.11 11.35 -7.22
C PHE A 29 12.22 12.41 -7.30
N LYS A 30 12.82 12.76 -6.16
CA LYS A 30 13.97 13.67 -6.08
C LYS A 30 15.32 12.98 -6.28
N GLY A 31 15.37 11.64 -6.21
CA GLY A 31 16.61 10.89 -6.27
C GLY A 31 17.37 10.86 -4.96
N GLU A 32 16.67 11.04 -3.84
CA GLU A 32 17.26 11.09 -2.50
C GLU A 32 17.07 9.77 -1.74
N ILE A 33 16.57 8.71 -2.42
CA ILE A 33 16.53 7.35 -1.89
C ILE A 33 17.85 6.65 -2.21
N SER A 34 18.53 6.16 -1.17
CA SER A 34 19.76 5.38 -1.35
C SER A 34 19.48 4.01 -1.99
N ALA A 35 20.46 3.47 -2.73
CA ALA A 35 20.36 2.12 -3.30
C ALA A 35 20.06 1.05 -2.22
N ALA A 36 20.64 1.19 -1.02
CA ALA A 36 20.40 0.28 0.10
C ALA A 36 18.95 0.36 0.64
N THR A 37 18.40 1.57 0.75
CA THR A 37 16.99 1.79 1.13
C THR A 37 16.06 1.21 0.07
N TYR A 38 16.37 1.43 -1.21
CA TYR A 38 15.59 0.85 -2.30
C TYR A 38 15.66 -0.68 -2.31
N GLY A 39 16.83 -1.27 -2.11
CA GLY A 39 17.01 -2.72 -1.99
C GLY A 39 16.20 -3.34 -0.85
N ARG A 40 16.05 -2.65 0.29
CA ARG A 40 15.13 -3.06 1.37
C ARG A 40 13.66 -2.88 0.99
N PHE A 41 13.30 -1.81 0.29
CA PHE A 41 11.92 -1.61 -0.20
C PHE A 41 11.48 -2.71 -1.18
N LEU A 42 12.40 -3.21 -2.01
CA LEU A 42 12.14 -4.34 -2.90
C LEU A 42 11.75 -5.62 -2.14
N VAL A 43 12.26 -5.84 -0.92
CA VAL A 43 11.85 -6.96 -0.06
C VAL A 43 10.35 -6.88 0.24
N SER A 44 9.85 -5.69 0.55
CA SER A 44 8.42 -5.46 0.79
C SER A 44 7.59 -5.75 -0.45
N LEU A 45 8.04 -5.31 -1.62
CA LEU A 45 7.35 -5.61 -2.88
C LEU A 45 7.36 -7.13 -3.16
N TYR A 46 8.49 -7.80 -2.99
CA TYR A 46 8.59 -9.25 -3.21
C TYR A 46 7.58 -10.04 -2.38
N HIS A 47 7.41 -9.70 -1.09
CA HIS A 47 6.39 -10.32 -0.24
C HIS A 47 4.97 -10.08 -0.77
N VAL A 48 4.65 -8.83 -1.13
CA VAL A 48 3.32 -8.45 -1.64
C VAL A 48 2.99 -9.16 -2.97
N TYR A 49 3.90 -9.12 -3.95
CA TYR A 49 3.67 -9.77 -5.25
C TYR A 49 3.68 -11.30 -5.14
N SER A 50 4.55 -11.88 -4.31
CA SER A 50 4.55 -13.33 -4.07
C SER A 50 3.21 -13.79 -3.48
N ALA A 51 2.63 -13.03 -2.56
CA ALA A 51 1.31 -13.32 -2.01
C ALA A 51 0.20 -13.14 -3.05
N LEU A 52 0.21 -12.01 -3.77
CA LEU A 52 -0.80 -11.67 -4.79
C LEU A 52 -0.81 -12.69 -5.93
N GLU A 53 0.35 -13.00 -6.50
CA GLU A 53 0.46 -13.90 -7.65
C GLU A 53 0.10 -15.33 -7.30
N ARG A 54 0.52 -15.82 -6.11
CA ARG A 54 0.08 -17.11 -5.58
C ARG A 54 -1.44 -17.17 -5.41
N ALA A 55 -2.06 -16.11 -4.89
CA ALA A 55 -3.51 -16.04 -4.71
C ALA A 55 -4.25 -15.99 -6.05
N LEU A 56 -3.76 -15.22 -7.03
CA LEU A 56 -4.33 -15.17 -8.37
C LEU A 56 -4.23 -16.52 -9.08
N ASP A 57 -3.09 -17.21 -8.98
CA ASP A 57 -2.91 -18.55 -9.54
C ASP A 57 -3.87 -19.57 -8.93
N ALA A 58 -4.09 -19.51 -7.62
CA ALA A 58 -5.00 -20.40 -6.90
C ALA A 58 -6.47 -20.20 -7.30
N HIS A 59 -6.83 -19.00 -7.78
CA HIS A 59 -8.19 -18.63 -8.18
C HIS A 59 -8.33 -18.26 -9.66
N LYS A 60 -7.40 -18.71 -10.51
CA LYS A 60 -7.39 -18.39 -11.95
C LYS A 60 -8.66 -18.81 -12.70
N ASP A 61 -9.37 -19.83 -12.20
CA ASP A 61 -10.62 -20.35 -12.77
C ASP A 61 -11.88 -19.65 -12.21
N ASN A 62 -11.73 -18.70 -11.28
CA ASN A 62 -12.86 -17.87 -10.82
C ASN A 62 -13.32 -16.95 -11.95
N ALA A 63 -14.64 -16.92 -12.20
CA ALA A 63 -15.23 -16.26 -13.36
C ALA A 63 -14.95 -14.75 -13.44
N SER A 64 -14.82 -14.08 -12.30
CA SER A 64 -14.50 -12.64 -12.22
C SER A 64 -13.00 -12.39 -12.36
N LEU A 65 -12.16 -13.23 -11.74
CA LEU A 65 -10.71 -13.06 -11.75
C LEU A 65 -10.06 -13.44 -13.07
N GLN A 66 -10.56 -14.46 -13.78
CA GLN A 66 -10.01 -14.87 -15.08
C GLN A 66 -9.97 -13.71 -16.10
N LEU A 67 -10.86 -12.72 -15.96
CA LEU A 67 -10.89 -11.54 -16.83
C LEU A 67 -9.63 -10.68 -16.66
N LEU A 68 -9.02 -10.70 -15.47
CA LEU A 68 -7.82 -9.91 -15.14
C LEU A 68 -6.57 -10.77 -14.94
N TYR A 69 -6.64 -12.07 -15.24
CA TYR A 69 -5.52 -12.98 -15.05
C TYR A 69 -4.56 -12.94 -16.24
N PHE A 70 -3.46 -12.19 -16.09
CA PHE A 70 -2.40 -12.00 -17.10
C PHE A 70 -1.04 -12.38 -16.50
N PRO A 71 -0.80 -13.65 -16.14
CA PRO A 71 0.42 -14.05 -15.43
C PRO A 71 1.68 -13.83 -16.27
N THR A 72 1.60 -13.97 -17.58
CA THR A 72 2.77 -13.81 -18.46
C THR A 72 3.16 -12.34 -18.59
N GLU A 73 2.17 -11.48 -18.75
CA GLU A 73 2.35 -10.06 -19.04
C GLU A 73 2.59 -9.24 -17.77
N LEU A 74 1.98 -9.62 -16.64
CA LEU A 74 1.95 -8.81 -15.42
C LEU A 74 2.73 -9.38 -14.24
N ALA A 75 3.05 -10.69 -14.17
CA ALA A 75 3.75 -11.22 -12.99
C ALA A 75 5.10 -10.52 -12.80
N ARG A 76 5.40 -10.14 -11.55
CA ARG A 76 6.54 -9.33 -11.12
C ARG A 76 7.50 -10.09 -10.24
N LYS A 77 7.10 -11.22 -9.64
CA LYS A 77 7.95 -11.95 -8.69
C LYS A 77 9.34 -12.26 -9.25
N ALA A 78 9.44 -12.85 -10.44
CA ALA A 78 10.73 -13.19 -11.04
C ALA A 78 11.61 -11.94 -11.27
N ALA A 79 11.02 -10.85 -11.77
CA ALA A 79 11.72 -9.59 -11.95
C ALA A 79 12.18 -8.95 -10.62
N LEU A 80 11.42 -9.15 -9.54
CA LEU A 80 11.82 -8.74 -8.19
C LEU A 80 12.97 -9.58 -7.65
N GLU A 81 13.04 -10.87 -7.96
CA GLU A 81 14.18 -11.73 -7.61
C GLU A 81 15.48 -11.22 -8.26
N ASP A 82 15.42 -10.85 -9.55
CA ASP A 82 16.56 -10.28 -10.28
C ASP A 82 17.03 -8.95 -9.67
N ASP A 83 16.09 -8.04 -9.36
CA ASP A 83 16.43 -6.75 -8.76
C ASP A 83 16.93 -6.90 -7.31
N LEU A 84 16.36 -7.82 -6.53
CA LEU A 84 16.82 -8.12 -5.17
C LEU A 84 18.26 -8.64 -5.14
N GLU A 85 18.59 -9.56 -6.05
CA GLU A 85 19.97 -10.04 -6.18
C GLU A 85 20.92 -8.92 -6.62
N PHE A 86 20.48 -8.04 -7.50
CA PHE A 86 21.28 -6.89 -7.94
C PHE A 86 21.61 -5.92 -6.79
N PHE A 87 20.63 -5.55 -5.97
CA PHE A 87 20.86 -4.56 -4.89
C PHE A 87 21.45 -5.16 -3.61
N ASN A 88 21.11 -6.41 -3.28
CA ASN A 88 21.41 -7.00 -1.98
C ASN A 88 22.41 -8.17 -2.07
N GLY A 89 22.81 -8.58 -3.28
CA GLY A 89 23.75 -9.69 -3.50
C GLY A 89 23.09 -11.08 -3.43
N PRO A 90 23.88 -12.16 -3.54
CA PRO A 90 23.36 -13.53 -3.66
C PRO A 90 22.58 -14.00 -2.42
N ASP A 91 22.87 -13.42 -1.25
CA ASP A 91 22.26 -13.77 0.03
C ASP A 91 20.99 -12.94 0.32
N TRP A 92 20.42 -12.26 -0.69
CA TRP A 92 19.22 -11.41 -0.52
C TRP A 92 18.03 -12.14 0.12
N ARG A 93 17.96 -13.47 -0.02
CA ARG A 93 16.91 -14.31 0.58
C ARG A 93 16.92 -14.26 2.10
N ASP A 94 18.08 -14.04 2.71
CA ASP A 94 18.20 -13.90 4.17
C ASP A 94 17.48 -12.63 4.67
N MET A 95 17.31 -11.63 3.80
CA MET A 95 16.58 -10.40 4.12
C MET A 95 15.05 -10.56 4.10
N LEU A 96 14.53 -11.69 3.61
CA LEU A 96 13.10 -11.97 3.64
C LEU A 96 12.57 -12.13 5.08
N HIS A 97 13.48 -12.33 6.04
CA HIS A 97 13.16 -12.43 7.46
C HIS A 97 14.03 -11.49 8.32
N PRO A 98 13.46 -10.91 9.39
CA PRO A 98 12.06 -10.99 9.79
C PRO A 98 11.13 -10.22 8.83
N VAL A 99 9.87 -10.67 8.73
CA VAL A 99 8.83 -9.93 8.01
C VAL A 99 8.39 -8.75 8.88
N SER A 100 8.31 -7.56 8.31
CA SER A 100 7.88 -6.37 9.04
C SER A 100 6.36 -6.37 9.29
N PRO A 101 5.87 -5.61 10.29
CA PRO A 101 4.43 -5.51 10.54
C PRO A 101 3.62 -5.04 9.32
N ALA A 102 4.07 -4.05 8.55
CA ALA A 102 3.33 -3.58 7.38
C ALA A 102 3.35 -4.60 6.24
N GLN A 103 4.48 -5.30 6.02
CA GLN A 103 4.58 -6.40 5.06
C GLN A 103 3.61 -7.53 5.41
N GLN A 104 3.61 -7.98 6.67
CA GLN A 104 2.72 -9.04 7.15
C GLN A 104 1.26 -8.63 6.98
N ALA A 105 0.90 -7.41 7.40
CA ALA A 105 -0.46 -6.91 7.30
C ALA A 105 -0.98 -6.87 5.84
N TYR A 106 -0.11 -6.57 4.88
CA TYR A 106 -0.47 -6.63 3.46
C TYR A 106 -0.65 -8.07 2.99
N MET A 107 0.30 -8.96 3.26
CA MET A 107 0.16 -10.38 2.91
C MET A 107 -1.12 -11.01 3.50
N ASP A 108 -1.43 -10.70 4.76
CA ASP A 108 -2.63 -11.18 5.45
C ASP A 108 -3.92 -10.66 4.78
N ALA A 109 -3.92 -9.42 4.28
CA ALA A 109 -5.06 -8.88 3.57
C ALA A 109 -5.32 -9.61 2.25
N ILE A 110 -4.27 -9.92 1.49
CA ILE A 110 -4.35 -10.70 0.25
C ILE A 110 -4.85 -12.13 0.56
N GLU A 111 -4.27 -12.79 1.56
CA GLU A 111 -4.65 -14.14 1.95
C GLU A 111 -6.11 -14.18 2.45
N ARG A 112 -6.54 -13.17 3.21
CA ARG A 112 -7.95 -13.03 3.63
C ARG A 112 -8.86 -12.90 2.41
N CYS A 113 -8.54 -12.07 1.42
CA CYS A 113 -9.34 -11.99 0.19
C CYS A 113 -9.42 -13.35 -0.50
N ALA A 114 -8.29 -14.03 -0.68
CA ALA A 114 -8.25 -15.35 -1.33
C ALA A 114 -9.12 -16.39 -0.60
N THR A 115 -9.04 -16.44 0.73
CA THR A 115 -9.74 -17.46 1.53
C THR A 115 -11.21 -17.16 1.79
N THR A 116 -11.62 -15.89 1.79
CA THR A 116 -13.00 -15.50 2.17
C THR A 116 -13.87 -15.07 1.00
N LYS A 117 -13.31 -14.29 0.06
CA LYS A 117 -14.03 -13.74 -1.10
C LYS A 117 -13.04 -13.38 -2.22
N PRO A 118 -12.67 -14.35 -3.07
CA PRO A 118 -11.60 -14.19 -4.07
C PRO A 118 -11.79 -13.00 -5.02
N GLU A 119 -13.03 -12.58 -5.29
CA GLU A 119 -13.34 -11.40 -6.11
C GLU A 119 -12.66 -10.13 -5.58
N LEU A 120 -12.38 -10.04 -4.28
CA LEU A 120 -11.68 -8.90 -3.70
C LEU A 120 -10.20 -8.83 -4.12
N LEU A 121 -9.61 -9.89 -4.68
CA LEU A 121 -8.26 -9.86 -5.29
C LEU A 121 -8.19 -8.93 -6.52
N ILE A 122 -9.34 -8.58 -7.12
CA ILE A 122 -9.45 -7.55 -8.16
C ILE A 122 -8.88 -6.23 -7.66
N ALA A 123 -9.14 -5.86 -6.40
CA ALA A 123 -8.69 -4.62 -5.79
C ALA A 123 -7.15 -4.54 -5.79
N HIS A 124 -6.49 -5.58 -5.29
CA HIS A 124 -5.04 -5.65 -5.21
C HIS A 124 -4.38 -5.66 -6.59
N SER A 125 -4.95 -6.40 -7.54
CA SER A 125 -4.50 -6.43 -8.94
C SER A 125 -4.62 -5.04 -9.59
N TYR A 126 -5.75 -4.36 -9.39
CA TYR A 126 -5.98 -3.01 -9.89
C TYR A 126 -4.96 -2.01 -9.33
N VAL A 127 -4.78 -1.97 -8.01
CA VAL A 127 -3.89 -1.00 -7.34
C VAL A 127 -2.44 -1.22 -7.72
N ARG A 128 -1.97 -2.48 -7.73
CA ARG A 128 -0.57 -2.81 -8.02
C ARG A 128 -0.26 -2.66 -9.51
N TYR A 129 -0.86 -3.49 -10.37
CA TYR A 129 -0.45 -3.57 -11.77
C TYR A 129 -0.70 -2.30 -12.58
N LEU A 130 -1.85 -1.62 -12.40
CA LEU A 130 -2.08 -0.35 -13.10
C LEU A 130 -1.19 0.77 -12.55
N GLY A 131 -0.82 0.72 -11.27
CA GLY A 131 0.17 1.61 -10.67
C GLY A 131 1.54 1.45 -11.32
N ASP A 132 2.00 0.21 -11.50
CA ASP A 132 3.29 -0.11 -12.12
C ASP A 132 3.37 0.31 -13.59
N LEU A 133 2.28 0.11 -14.35
CA LEU A 133 2.13 0.53 -15.75
C LEU A 133 1.91 2.05 -15.91
N SER A 134 1.78 2.79 -14.81
CA SER A 134 1.57 4.24 -14.81
C SER A 134 2.72 4.95 -14.10
N GLY A 135 2.62 5.15 -12.79
CA GLY A 135 3.65 5.86 -12.00
C GLY A 135 4.98 5.10 -11.95
N GLY A 136 4.94 3.76 -11.94
CA GLY A 136 6.13 2.90 -11.92
C GLY A 136 7.10 3.19 -13.07
N GLN A 137 6.60 3.53 -14.25
CA GLN A 137 7.43 3.86 -15.42
C GLN A 137 8.23 5.15 -15.23
N ILE A 138 7.71 6.10 -14.45
CA ILE A 138 8.42 7.33 -14.10
C ILE A 138 9.47 7.02 -13.02
N LEU A 139 9.14 6.16 -12.05
CA LEU A 139 10.07 5.72 -11.00
C LEU A 139 11.29 5.00 -11.60
N ALA A 140 11.09 4.09 -12.55
CA ALA A 140 12.18 3.39 -13.25
C ALA A 140 13.19 4.35 -13.88
N LYS A 141 12.71 5.35 -14.64
CA LYS A 141 13.56 6.38 -15.27
C LYS A 141 14.34 7.20 -14.24
N LYS A 142 13.75 7.43 -13.07
CA LYS A 142 14.37 8.18 -11.98
C LYS A 142 15.46 7.35 -11.30
N LEU A 143 15.22 6.08 -11.01
CA LEU A 143 16.23 5.16 -10.45
C LEU A 143 17.46 5.04 -11.34
N GLN A 144 17.26 4.79 -12.63
CA GLN A 144 18.35 4.70 -13.60
C GLN A 144 19.19 5.98 -13.61
N LYS A 145 18.52 7.15 -13.61
CA LYS A 145 19.19 8.45 -13.63
C LYS A 145 19.97 8.76 -12.35
N TYR A 146 19.44 8.43 -11.17
CA TYR A 146 19.98 8.91 -9.91
C TYR A 146 21.01 7.97 -9.27
N ASN A 147 21.00 6.69 -9.63
CA ASN A 147 21.91 5.69 -9.07
C ASN A 147 22.95 5.21 -10.08
N ASP A 148 23.07 5.85 -11.25
CA ASP A 148 23.97 5.47 -12.36
C ASP A 148 23.92 3.96 -12.65
N LEU A 149 22.72 3.38 -12.66
CA LEU A 149 22.53 1.95 -12.82
C LEU A 149 22.97 1.50 -14.22
N PRO A 150 23.60 0.31 -14.36
CA PRO A 150 23.84 -0.26 -15.67
C PRO A 150 22.52 -0.43 -16.44
N GLU A 151 22.57 -0.30 -17.77
CA GLU A 151 21.40 -0.43 -18.62
C GLU A 151 20.66 -1.75 -18.35
N GLY A 152 19.36 -1.65 -18.05
CA GLY A 152 18.48 -2.80 -17.78
C GLY A 152 18.68 -3.52 -16.44
N LYS A 153 19.58 -3.06 -15.55
CA LYS A 153 19.84 -3.69 -14.25
C LYS A 153 19.20 -2.88 -13.10
N GLY A 154 18.65 -3.57 -12.09
CA GLY A 154 18.08 -2.94 -10.90
C GLY A 154 16.75 -2.22 -11.11
N VAL A 155 16.08 -2.50 -12.24
CA VAL A 155 14.75 -1.96 -12.58
C VAL A 155 13.89 -2.98 -13.35
N ALA A 156 14.25 -4.28 -13.30
CA ALA A 156 13.53 -5.34 -13.99
C ALA A 156 12.05 -5.36 -13.58
N PHE A 157 11.74 -5.08 -12.32
CA PHE A 157 10.37 -4.96 -11.79
C PHE A 157 9.47 -4.04 -12.64
N TYR A 158 10.02 -2.94 -13.13
CA TYR A 158 9.27 -1.94 -13.90
C TYR A 158 9.25 -2.23 -15.41
N HIS A 159 9.96 -3.25 -15.87
CA HIS A 159 10.00 -3.64 -17.27
C HIS A 159 8.90 -4.68 -17.57
N PHE A 160 8.07 -4.36 -18.56
CA PHE A 160 6.98 -5.22 -19.02
C PHE A 160 7.24 -5.56 -20.48
N ASP A 161 8.14 -6.51 -20.71
CA ASP A 161 8.68 -6.82 -22.06
C ASP A 161 7.61 -7.33 -23.03
N LEU A 162 6.55 -7.95 -22.49
CA LEU A 162 5.42 -8.45 -23.27
C LEU A 162 4.29 -7.41 -23.45
N ILE A 163 4.50 -6.18 -22.95
CA ILE A 163 3.55 -5.06 -23.09
C ILE A 163 4.24 -3.89 -23.79
N GLU A 164 4.18 -3.91 -25.12
CA GLU A 164 4.68 -2.84 -25.99
C GLU A 164 3.89 -1.55 -25.78
N ASP A 165 2.57 -1.60 -25.96
CA ASP A 165 1.64 -0.48 -25.74
C ASP A 165 1.02 -0.53 -24.34
N LYS A 166 1.68 0.14 -23.38
CA LYS A 166 1.23 0.20 -21.98
C LYS A 166 -0.09 0.96 -21.84
N ASP A 167 -0.34 2.00 -22.63
CA ASP A 167 -1.59 2.76 -22.53
C ASP A 167 -2.76 1.94 -23.08
N GLY A 168 -2.57 1.28 -24.23
CA GLY A 168 -3.53 0.32 -24.78
C GLY A 168 -3.83 -0.84 -23.83
N PHE A 169 -2.81 -1.41 -23.18
CA PHE A 169 -3.00 -2.48 -22.19
C PHE A 169 -3.81 -2.00 -20.97
N LYS A 170 -3.50 -0.82 -20.41
CA LYS A 170 -4.27 -0.26 -19.30
C LYS A 170 -5.74 -0.02 -19.69
N ASP A 171 -6.00 0.42 -20.92
CA ASP A 171 -7.36 0.60 -21.41
C ASP A 171 -8.09 -0.73 -21.62
N GLN A 172 -7.40 -1.77 -22.09
CA GLN A 172 -7.94 -3.13 -22.14
C GLN A 172 -8.28 -3.64 -20.73
N PHE A 173 -7.38 -3.46 -19.77
CA PHE A 173 -7.59 -3.86 -18.38
C PHE A 173 -8.84 -3.19 -17.79
N ARG A 174 -9.00 -1.87 -18.00
CA ARG A 174 -10.21 -1.12 -17.56
C ARG A 174 -11.49 -1.58 -18.26
N LYS A 175 -11.42 -1.93 -19.54
CA LYS A 175 -12.57 -2.51 -20.26
C LYS A 175 -12.97 -3.86 -19.65
N ARG A 176 -12.00 -4.70 -19.30
CA ARG A 176 -12.26 -6.00 -18.65
C ARG A 176 -12.80 -5.85 -17.23
N LEU A 177 -12.32 -4.86 -16.45
CA LEU A 177 -12.93 -4.51 -15.16
C LEU A 177 -14.43 -4.23 -15.28
N ASN A 178 -14.85 -3.53 -16.34
CA ASN A 178 -16.25 -3.21 -16.58
C ASN A 178 -17.11 -4.42 -17.04
N GLN A 179 -16.49 -5.55 -17.34
CA GLN A 179 -17.17 -6.80 -17.72
C GLN A 179 -17.34 -7.75 -16.53
N ILE A 180 -16.78 -7.42 -15.36
CA ILE A 180 -16.88 -8.26 -14.17
C ILE A 180 -18.31 -8.21 -13.64
N GLU A 181 -18.94 -9.38 -13.57
CA GLU A 181 -20.31 -9.54 -13.08
C GLU A 181 -20.29 -9.92 -11.59
N VAL A 182 -20.56 -8.94 -10.73
CA VAL A 182 -20.70 -9.13 -9.28
C VAL A 182 -21.92 -8.37 -8.77
N ASP A 183 -22.44 -8.77 -7.61
CA ASP A 183 -23.52 -8.03 -6.96
C ASP A 183 -23.06 -6.64 -6.47
N GLU A 184 -24.04 -5.77 -6.15
CA GLU A 184 -23.77 -4.39 -5.75
C GLU A 184 -22.90 -4.30 -4.48
N GLU A 185 -23.05 -5.26 -3.57
CA GLU A 185 -22.29 -5.28 -2.33
C GLU A 185 -20.82 -5.64 -2.58
N THR A 186 -20.57 -6.67 -3.39
CA THR A 186 -19.23 -7.06 -3.82
C THR A 186 -18.55 -5.94 -4.60
N HIS A 187 -19.29 -5.23 -5.46
CA HIS A 187 -18.78 -4.05 -6.16
C HIS A 187 -18.23 -3.01 -5.15
N LYS A 188 -19.04 -2.63 -4.15
CA LYS A 188 -18.63 -1.66 -3.13
C LYS A 188 -17.41 -2.16 -2.35
N GLN A 189 -17.40 -3.44 -1.98
CA GLN A 189 -16.30 -4.06 -1.27
C GLN A 189 -15.00 -4.07 -2.09
N ILE A 190 -15.06 -4.26 -3.42
CA ILE A 190 -13.87 -4.16 -4.29
C ILE A 190 -13.29 -2.74 -4.26
N VAL A 191 -14.15 -1.71 -4.31
CA VAL A 191 -13.71 -0.31 -4.23
C VAL A 191 -13.11 0.00 -2.87
N GLU A 192 -13.75 -0.42 -1.79
CA GLU A 192 -13.24 -0.25 -0.42
C GLU A 192 -11.91 -0.97 -0.20
N GLU A 193 -11.81 -2.24 -0.62
CA GLU A 193 -10.56 -3.01 -0.55
C GLU A 193 -9.44 -2.35 -1.36
N SER A 194 -9.77 -1.69 -2.48
CA SER A 194 -8.77 -0.94 -3.26
C SER A 194 -8.25 0.26 -2.48
N CYS A 195 -9.10 0.94 -1.71
CA CYS A 195 -8.65 1.99 -0.80
C CYS A 195 -7.74 1.43 0.30
N GLN A 196 -8.10 0.27 0.87
CA GLN A 196 -7.28 -0.41 1.87
C GLN A 196 -5.92 -0.85 1.30
N ALA A 197 -5.89 -1.33 0.05
CA ALA A 197 -4.64 -1.67 -0.62
C ALA A 197 -3.73 -0.44 -0.78
N PHE A 198 -4.25 0.74 -1.12
CA PHE A 198 -3.45 1.98 -1.12
C PHE A 198 -2.92 2.33 0.27
N ILE A 199 -3.75 2.22 1.32
CA ILE A 199 -3.33 2.48 2.70
C ILE A 199 -2.17 1.55 3.10
N ARG A 200 -2.27 0.25 2.77
CA ARG A 200 -1.20 -0.71 3.08
C ARG A 200 0.10 -0.43 2.33
N ASN A 201 0.02 0.12 1.12
CA ASN A 201 1.21 0.61 0.42
C ASN A 201 1.83 1.82 1.14
N ILE A 202 1.00 2.73 1.65
CA ILE A 202 1.45 3.88 2.45
C ILE A 202 2.10 3.40 3.76
N ASP A 203 1.53 2.42 4.44
CA ASP A 203 2.10 1.85 5.67
C ASP A 203 3.49 1.26 5.41
N ILE A 204 3.68 0.54 4.29
CA ILE A 204 5.02 0.07 3.87
C ILE A 204 5.97 1.24 3.64
N PHE A 205 5.53 2.32 2.98
CA PHE A 205 6.37 3.50 2.77
C PHE A 205 6.82 4.15 4.08
N GLN A 206 5.92 4.22 5.07
CA GLN A 206 6.17 4.83 6.37
C GLN A 206 7.22 4.06 7.19
N GLU A 207 7.38 2.74 6.97
CA GLU A 207 8.46 1.98 7.62
C GLU A 207 9.85 2.52 7.30
N PHE A 208 10.02 3.21 6.16
CA PHE A 208 11.30 3.80 5.75
C PHE A 208 11.49 5.24 6.21
N ASP A 209 10.50 5.90 6.82
CA ASP A 209 10.54 7.34 7.11
C ASP A 209 11.72 7.78 7.97
N HIS A 210 12.17 6.88 8.86
CA HIS A 210 13.29 7.08 9.76
C HIS A 210 14.66 7.11 9.02
N GLU A 211 14.73 6.51 7.84
CA GLU A 211 15.92 6.53 6.98
C GLU A 211 16.00 7.81 6.12
N LEU A 212 14.89 8.55 6.01
CA LEU A 212 14.76 9.71 5.14
C LEU A 212 15.03 11.01 5.91
N VAL A 213 16.21 11.62 5.70
CA VAL A 213 16.62 12.86 6.39
C VAL A 213 16.64 14.04 5.39
N GLY A 214 16.14 15.22 5.78
CA GLY A 214 16.36 16.47 5.02
C GLY A 214 15.19 17.11 4.25
N LEU A 215 14.05 16.45 4.04
CA LEU A 215 12.84 17.08 3.51
C LEU A 215 11.88 17.39 4.66
N PRO A 216 11.37 18.63 4.76
CA PRO A 216 10.35 18.94 5.74
C PRO A 216 9.10 18.08 5.46
N LEU A 217 8.60 17.45 6.52
CA LEU A 217 7.26 16.86 6.54
C LEU A 217 6.27 17.94 6.07
N SER A 218 5.29 17.57 5.25
CA SER A 218 4.15 18.43 4.99
C SER A 218 3.38 18.70 6.27
N LYS A 219 2.61 19.80 6.34
CA LYS A 219 1.80 20.11 7.53
C LYS A 219 0.91 18.94 7.98
N LYS A 220 0.30 18.23 7.03
CA LYS A 220 -0.56 17.08 7.30
C LYS A 220 0.22 15.89 7.88
N GLU A 221 1.45 15.66 7.41
CA GLU A 221 2.35 14.63 7.96
C GLU A 221 2.88 15.03 9.35
N GLN A 222 3.11 16.33 9.60
CA GLN A 222 3.45 16.84 10.93
C GLN A 222 2.29 16.62 11.92
N GLU A 223 1.05 16.89 11.49
CA GLU A 223 -0.17 16.67 12.28
C GLU A 223 -0.39 15.18 12.56
N ALA A 224 -0.27 14.32 11.55
CA ALA A 224 -0.42 12.86 11.71
C ALA A 224 0.68 12.26 12.60
N ALA A 225 1.94 12.69 12.45
CA ALA A 225 3.03 12.27 13.31
C ALA A 225 2.80 12.72 14.77
N GLN A 226 2.34 13.94 14.99
CA GLN A 226 1.97 14.42 16.33
C GLN A 226 0.83 13.61 16.95
N MET A 227 -0.19 13.25 16.16
CA MET A 227 -1.28 12.40 16.63
C MET A 227 -0.84 10.97 16.95
N ALA A 228 0.03 10.38 16.14
CA ALA A 228 0.58 9.04 16.37
C ALA A 228 1.52 9.03 17.59
N GLU A 229 2.33 10.07 17.78
CA GLU A 229 3.17 10.27 18.98
C GLU A 229 2.29 10.39 20.22
N ALA A 230 1.22 11.19 20.16
CA ALA A 230 0.27 11.34 21.27
C ALA A 230 -0.39 10.01 21.64
N HIS A 231 -0.80 9.21 20.64
CA HIS A 231 -1.39 7.89 20.86
C HIS A 231 -0.38 6.92 21.51
N LYS A 232 0.88 6.91 21.05
CA LYS A 232 1.94 6.09 21.66
C LYS A 232 2.25 6.49 23.10
N VAL A 233 2.23 7.79 23.41
CA VAL A 233 2.42 8.29 24.78
C VAL A 233 1.25 7.89 25.67
N GLU A 234 0.02 7.94 25.16
CA GLU A 234 -1.18 7.51 25.87
C GLU A 234 -1.18 5.99 26.12
N GLU A 235 -0.85 5.20 25.11
CA GLU A 235 -0.76 3.74 25.21
C GLU A 235 0.39 3.30 26.14
N ALA A 236 1.54 3.99 26.08
CA ALA A 236 2.64 3.79 27.01
C ALA A 236 2.29 4.21 28.44
N ALA A 237 1.51 5.28 28.64
CA ALA A 237 1.02 5.70 29.96
C ALA A 237 0.06 4.65 30.56
N VAL A 238 -0.84 4.10 29.75
CA VAL A 238 -1.75 3.00 30.15
C VAL A 238 -0.96 1.73 30.48
N SER A 239 0.11 1.44 29.74
CA SER A 239 0.98 0.29 30.00
C SER A 239 1.96 0.48 31.17
N SER A 240 2.27 1.71 31.61
CA SER A 240 3.35 2.00 32.57
C SER A 240 2.89 2.38 33.99
N GLY A 241 1.59 2.59 34.23
CA GLY A 241 1.01 2.64 35.58
C GLY A 241 -0.50 2.85 35.50
N PHE A 242 -1.38 2.18 36.23
CA PHE A 242 -1.34 1.75 37.62
C PHE A 242 -2.35 0.60 37.80
N LEU A 243 -1.87 -0.60 38.20
CA LEU A 243 -2.67 -1.45 39.06
C LEU A 243 -2.56 -0.91 40.49
N SER A 244 -3.25 0.20 40.79
CA SER A 244 -3.72 0.44 42.16
C SER A 244 -5.22 0.22 42.15
N SER A 245 -5.60 -0.95 42.65
CA SER A 245 -6.94 -1.22 43.14
C SER A 245 -7.43 -0.05 43.98
N PHE A 246 -8.55 0.57 43.62
CA PHE A 246 -9.58 1.01 44.56
C PHE A 246 -10.84 1.38 43.77
N ALA A 247 -11.81 0.47 43.81
CA ALA A 247 -13.23 0.79 43.85
C ALA A 247 -13.80 -0.03 45.02
N PRO A 248 -14.86 0.40 45.74
CA PRO A 248 -15.94 1.23 45.19
C PRO A 248 -16.59 2.27 46.14
N ALA A 249 -17.49 3.04 45.50
CA ALA A 249 -18.76 3.58 46.00
C ALA A 249 -18.83 4.98 46.64
N ASN A 250 -19.58 5.80 45.91
CA ASN A 250 -20.64 6.73 46.33
C ASN A 250 -20.40 8.25 46.34
N LEU A 251 -21.30 8.86 45.56
CA LEU A 251 -22.04 10.10 45.80
C LEU A 251 -21.35 11.45 45.55
N VAL A 252 -21.80 12.05 44.44
CA VAL A 252 -22.49 13.36 44.39
C VAL A 252 -21.62 14.63 44.36
N ASN A 253 -21.89 15.41 43.32
CA ASN A 253 -21.65 16.84 43.14
C ASN A 253 -20.19 17.32 43.22
N SER A 254 -19.68 17.83 42.09
CA SER A 254 -19.58 19.30 41.94
C SER A 254 -19.11 19.72 40.53
N LEU A 255 -19.73 20.79 40.04
CA LEU A 255 -19.20 21.78 39.10
C LEU A 255 -19.16 21.46 37.60
N ALA A 256 -20.36 21.33 37.04
CA ALA A 256 -20.71 22.03 35.81
C ALA A 256 -20.73 23.56 36.06
N VAL A 257 -19.60 24.27 35.96
CA VAL A 257 -19.54 25.73 35.74
C VAL A 257 -18.20 26.09 35.08
N ALA A 258 -18.11 26.00 33.74
CA ALA A 258 -17.08 26.71 32.97
C ALA A 258 -17.42 26.85 31.46
N VAL A 259 -18.70 26.91 31.08
CA VAL A 259 -19.10 27.51 29.80
C VAL A 259 -20.36 28.34 30.07
N GLY A 260 -20.15 29.60 30.39
CA GLY A 260 -21.19 30.54 30.82
C GLY A 260 -22.11 30.96 29.68
N LEU A 261 -23.29 30.35 29.61
CA LEU A 261 -24.45 30.91 28.94
C LEU A 261 -25.57 31.10 29.97
N LYS A 262 -25.83 32.37 30.32
CA LYS A 262 -26.98 32.78 31.10
C LYS A 262 -28.23 32.68 30.22
N SER A 263 -29.22 31.93 30.70
CA SER A 263 -30.62 32.04 30.28
C SER A 263 -31.28 33.20 31.03
N SER A 264 -31.99 34.06 30.31
CA SER A 264 -33.05 34.91 30.85
C SER A 264 -34.39 34.43 30.30
N ALA A 265 -35.40 34.59 31.14
CA ALA A 265 -36.80 34.19 31.02
C ALA A 265 -37.50 34.58 29.71
#